data_AF-A0AAV4Y5Z1-F1
#
_entry.id   AF-A0AAV4Y5Z1-F1
#
_cell.length_a   1.000
_cell.length_b   1.000
_cell.length_c   1.000
_cell.angle_alpha   90.00
_cell.angle_beta   90.00
_cell.angle_gamma   90.00
#
_symmetry.space_group_name_H-M   'P 1'
#
loop_
_entity.id
_entity.type
_entity.pdbx_description
1 polymer ?
#
loop_
_entity_poly.entity_id
_entity_poly.type
_entity_poly.pdbx_seq_one_letter_code
_entity_poly.pdbx_strand_id
1 'polypeptide(L)'
;MYKDVASFRVLCCGGDGTVGWVLDTIDKMNFGNPPPVAILPLGTGNDLARCIGWGPGYENESLPKILKKLEKSSVCPMDRWKIEISTSGNSDEKGDPIPCTIFNNYFSIGVDASIAIKFHLEREKHPEKFNSRMKKIRCGTLNSQHPRHFFATCKNLHEDVDIMCDGVSLDLANGPSLQGIAVLNIPSIYGGSNLWGDSAQKKKTKSKRKKDRDNSSSSFNSVDLSSAIQDIGDRLIEVIGLENCMHVGQVKAGLRASGRRLAQCSSVVVRTKKRFPMQIDGEPWIQPPCTIHISQKNQMPMLMAPQPTRKSKFPFFFFKKRK
;
A
#
# COMPACT_ATOMS: atom_id res chain seq x y z
N MET A 1 4.99 -24.66 20.44
CA MET A 1 4.58 -24.19 21.77
C MET A 1 3.13 -23.67 21.82
N TYR A 2 2.56 -23.11 20.73
CA TYR A 2 1.16 -22.62 20.73
C TYR A 2 0.23 -23.32 19.74
N LYS A 3 0.66 -24.43 19.12
CA LYS A 3 -0.16 -25.18 18.15
C LYS A 3 -1.42 -25.78 18.78
N ASP A 4 -1.34 -26.08 20.08
CA ASP A 4 -2.37 -26.78 20.83
C ASP A 4 -3.34 -25.82 21.56
N VAL A 5 -3.10 -24.51 21.48
CA VAL A 5 -4.03 -23.51 22.04
C VAL A 5 -5.17 -23.31 21.04
N ALA A 6 -6.37 -23.74 21.40
CA ALA A 6 -7.54 -23.51 20.55
C ALA A 6 -7.92 -22.01 20.53
N SER A 7 -8.22 -21.49 19.35
CA SER A 7 -8.87 -20.17 19.15
C SER A 7 -8.18 -18.97 19.81
N PHE A 8 -6.84 -18.94 19.80
CA PHE A 8 -6.09 -17.78 20.28
C PHE A 8 -6.06 -16.64 19.25
N ARG A 9 -5.80 -15.42 19.75
CA ARG A 9 -5.58 -14.21 18.95
C ARG A 9 -4.15 -13.74 19.13
N VAL A 10 -3.55 -13.17 18.10
CA VAL A 10 -2.17 -12.65 18.14
C VAL A 10 -2.19 -11.13 18.19
N LEU A 11 -1.47 -10.52 19.13
CA LEU A 11 -1.18 -9.09 19.13
C LEU A 11 0.27 -8.86 18.69
N CYS A 12 0.46 -8.34 17.48
CA CYS A 12 1.77 -8.00 16.95
C CYS A 12 2.16 -6.57 17.34
N CYS A 13 3.18 -6.43 18.18
CA CYS A 13 3.70 -5.13 18.62
C CYS A 13 4.90 -4.72 17.76
N GLY A 14 4.71 -3.82 16.80
CA GLY A 14 5.77 -3.48 15.84
C GLY A 14 5.33 -2.52 14.73
N GLY A 15 6.14 -2.45 13.67
CA GLY A 15 5.77 -1.79 12.40
C GLY A 15 5.34 -2.80 11.34
N ASP A 16 5.12 -2.33 10.11
CA ASP A 16 4.65 -3.16 9.00
C ASP A 16 5.56 -4.37 8.72
N GLY A 17 6.88 -4.20 8.74
CA GLY A 17 7.84 -5.31 8.57
C GLY A 17 7.78 -6.36 9.69
N THR A 18 7.52 -5.96 10.93
CA THR A 18 7.31 -6.91 12.04
C THR A 18 6.05 -7.73 11.83
N VAL A 19 4.98 -7.09 11.36
CA VAL A 19 3.72 -7.77 11.05
C VAL A 19 3.93 -8.77 9.91
N GLY A 20 4.63 -8.38 8.84
CA GLY A 20 5.00 -9.29 7.75
C GLY A 20 5.73 -10.54 8.24
N TRP A 21 6.73 -10.38 9.11
CA TRP A 21 7.46 -11.51 9.71
C TRP A 21 6.55 -12.44 10.54
N VAL A 22 5.62 -11.89 11.31
CA VAL A 22 4.63 -12.68 12.07
C VAL A 22 3.72 -13.47 11.12
N LEU A 23 3.23 -12.85 10.04
CA LEU A 23 2.37 -13.51 9.06
C LEU A 23 3.09 -14.65 8.33
N ASP A 24 4.35 -14.45 7.95
CA ASP A 24 5.20 -15.49 7.36
C ASP A 24 5.48 -16.64 8.34
N THR A 25 5.61 -16.31 9.63
CA THR A 25 5.79 -17.33 10.68
C THR A 25 4.51 -18.15 10.85
N ILE A 26 3.34 -17.52 10.79
CA ILE A 26 2.05 -18.22 10.83
C ILE A 26 1.89 -19.17 9.63
N ASP A 27 2.28 -18.74 8.42
CA ASP A 27 2.29 -19.62 7.25
C ASP A 27 3.16 -20.86 7.46
N LYS A 28 4.38 -20.68 7.96
CA LYS A 28 5.34 -21.78 8.19
C LYS A 28 4.85 -22.78 9.24
N MET A 29 4.02 -22.33 10.19
CA MET A 29 3.41 -23.21 11.19
C MET A 29 2.25 -24.05 10.62
N ASN A 30 1.74 -23.70 9.43
CA ASN A 30 0.71 -24.42 8.69
C ASN A 30 -0.51 -24.80 9.55
N PHE A 31 -1.06 -23.80 10.25
CA PHE A 31 -2.30 -23.96 11.01
C PHE A 31 -3.48 -24.28 10.08
N GLY A 32 -4.35 -25.22 10.46
CA GLY A 32 -5.60 -25.47 9.72
C GLY A 32 -6.51 -24.24 9.69
N ASN A 33 -6.57 -23.50 10.81
CA ASN A 33 -7.22 -22.20 10.92
C ASN A 33 -6.21 -21.18 11.47
N PRO A 34 -5.69 -20.25 10.64
CA PRO A 34 -4.75 -19.23 11.11
C PRO A 34 -5.37 -18.35 12.21
N PRO A 35 -4.64 -18.04 13.29
CA PRO A 35 -5.13 -17.17 14.34
C PRO A 35 -5.26 -15.73 13.83
N PRO A 36 -6.31 -14.97 14.22
CA PRO A 36 -6.47 -13.60 13.78
C PRO A 36 -5.41 -12.68 14.43
N VAL A 37 -4.86 -11.76 13.65
CA VAL A 37 -3.74 -10.88 14.06
C VAL A 37 -4.19 -9.43 14.22
N ALA A 38 -3.96 -8.86 15.40
CA ALA A 38 -4.06 -7.42 15.67
C ALA A 38 -2.68 -6.77 15.64
N ILE A 39 -2.65 -5.44 15.48
CA ILE A 39 -1.41 -4.66 15.42
C ILE A 39 -1.42 -3.60 16.52
N LEU A 40 -0.36 -3.58 17.33
CA LEU A 40 0.00 -2.42 18.15
C LEU A 40 1.06 -1.61 17.39
N PRO A 41 0.73 -0.44 16.83
CA PRO A 41 1.61 0.27 15.90
C PRO A 41 2.77 0.96 16.62
N LEU A 42 3.93 0.30 16.68
CA LEU A 42 5.17 0.83 17.27
C LEU A 42 6.16 1.33 16.21
N GLY A 43 5.86 1.12 14.92
CA GLY A 43 6.69 1.56 13.80
C GLY A 43 6.50 3.04 13.42
N THR A 44 7.09 3.42 12.27
CA THR A 44 7.02 4.80 11.74
C THR A 44 5.94 4.97 10.67
N GLY A 45 5.81 4.02 9.73
CA GLY A 45 4.80 4.03 8.66
C GLY A 45 3.42 3.58 9.17
N ASN A 46 3.37 2.34 9.66
CA ASN A 46 2.19 1.70 10.25
C ASN A 46 0.97 1.75 9.31
N ASP A 47 1.22 1.62 8.01
CA ASP A 47 0.18 1.75 6.98
C ASP A 47 -0.88 0.64 7.13
N LEU A 48 -0.45 -0.58 7.44
CA LEU A 48 -1.39 -1.67 7.70
C LEU A 48 -2.23 -1.38 8.95
N ALA A 49 -1.61 -0.93 10.04
CA ALA A 49 -2.33 -0.59 11.27
C ALA A 49 -3.36 0.53 11.08
N ARG A 50 -3.05 1.52 10.22
CA ARG A 50 -3.99 2.58 9.83
C ARG A 50 -5.18 2.02 9.07
N CYS A 51 -4.90 1.16 8.09
CA CYS A 51 -5.91 0.51 7.27
C CYS A 51 -6.95 -0.24 8.12
N ILE A 52 -6.49 -1.05 9.09
CA ILE A 52 -7.36 -1.82 9.98
C ILE A 52 -7.76 -1.08 11.28
N GLY A 53 -7.56 0.25 11.34
CA GLY A 53 -8.12 1.12 12.38
C GLY A 53 -7.37 1.18 13.72
N TRP A 54 -6.23 0.51 13.86
CA TRP A 54 -5.38 0.62 15.07
C TRP A 54 -4.61 1.93 15.14
N GLY A 55 -4.58 2.68 14.03
CA GLY A 55 -4.18 4.07 14.00
C GLY A 55 -2.70 4.28 13.71
N PRO A 56 -2.25 5.55 13.83
CA PRO A 56 -0.93 5.97 13.36
C PRO A 56 0.23 5.42 14.15
N GLY A 57 0.01 5.11 15.42
CA GLY A 57 1.07 4.81 16.38
C GLY A 57 0.52 4.66 17.77
N TYR A 58 1.34 4.09 18.64
CA TYR A 58 1.00 3.89 20.04
C TYR A 58 1.08 5.22 20.84
N GLU A 59 0.04 5.48 21.62
CA GLU A 59 -0.15 6.71 22.42
C GLU A 59 -0.09 6.43 23.94
N ASN A 60 0.80 5.53 24.39
CA ASN A 60 0.97 5.19 25.81
C ASN A 60 -0.33 4.70 26.50
N GLU A 61 -1.23 4.09 25.74
CA GLU A 61 -2.45 3.49 26.30
C GLU A 61 -2.14 2.30 27.20
N SER A 62 -2.83 2.18 28.33
CA SER A 62 -2.61 1.05 29.22
C SER A 62 -3.01 -0.29 28.58
N LEU A 63 -2.24 -1.35 28.87
CA LEU A 63 -2.50 -2.69 28.35
C LEU A 63 -3.95 -3.17 28.55
N PRO A 64 -4.62 -2.95 29.72
CA PRO A 64 -6.02 -3.31 29.87
C PRO A 64 -6.98 -2.61 28.89
N LYS A 65 -6.68 -1.38 28.47
CA LYS A 65 -7.48 -0.67 27.46
C LYS A 65 -7.30 -1.30 26.09
N ILE A 66 -6.06 -1.66 25.74
CA ILE A 66 -5.75 -2.36 24.48
C ILE A 66 -6.46 -3.71 24.44
N LEU A 67 -6.38 -4.49 25.52
CA LEU A 67 -7.05 -5.80 25.63
C LEU A 67 -8.58 -5.67 25.48
N LYS A 68 -9.20 -4.64 26.09
CA LYS A 68 -10.63 -4.34 25.89
C LYS A 68 -10.98 -3.95 24.44
N LYS A 69 -10.07 -3.27 23.73
CA LYS A 69 -10.25 -2.99 22.29
C LYS A 69 -10.15 -4.27 21.47
N LEU A 70 -9.21 -5.16 21.80
CA LEU A 70 -9.04 -6.46 21.15
C LEU A 70 -10.24 -7.37 21.34
N GLU A 71 -10.85 -7.38 22.53
CA GLU A 71 -12.07 -8.14 22.79
C GLU A 71 -13.21 -7.72 21.84
N LYS A 72 -13.35 -6.41 21.61
CA LYS A 72 -14.37 -5.80 20.75
C LYS A 72 -14.00 -5.74 19.27
N SER A 73 -12.83 -6.22 18.88
CA SER A 73 -12.37 -6.21 17.49
C SER A 73 -13.14 -7.22 16.65
N SER A 74 -13.29 -6.92 15.36
CA SER A 74 -13.90 -7.81 14.37
C SER A 74 -12.82 -8.41 13.48
N VAL A 75 -13.03 -9.64 13.01
CA VAL A 75 -12.13 -10.28 12.05
C VAL A 75 -12.43 -9.74 10.65
N CYS A 76 -11.40 -9.41 9.89
CA CYS A 76 -11.45 -9.02 8.49
C CYS A 76 -10.42 -9.87 7.72
N PRO A 77 -10.76 -10.49 6.59
CA PRO A 77 -9.75 -11.10 5.73
C PRO A 77 -8.83 -10.01 5.17
N MET A 78 -7.56 -10.34 5.01
CA MET A 78 -6.57 -9.53 4.30
C MET A 78 -5.86 -10.42 3.29
N ASP A 79 -5.93 -10.04 2.03
CA ASP A 79 -5.19 -10.67 0.94
C ASP A 79 -3.70 -10.46 1.11
N ARG A 80 -2.94 -11.46 0.66
CA ARG A 80 -1.49 -11.42 0.58
C ARG A 80 -1.10 -11.83 -0.81
N TRP A 81 -0.11 -11.15 -1.35
CA TRP A 81 0.21 -11.26 -2.77
C TRP A 81 1.63 -11.75 -2.95
N LYS A 82 1.79 -12.69 -3.87
CA LYS A 82 3.08 -13.27 -4.24
C LYS A 82 3.59 -12.64 -5.51
N ILE A 83 4.89 -12.41 -5.57
CA ILE A 83 5.63 -11.98 -6.74
C ILE A 83 6.56 -13.10 -7.18
N GLU A 84 6.50 -13.42 -8.47
CA GLU A 84 7.43 -14.32 -9.15
C GLU A 84 8.13 -13.55 -10.26
N ILE A 85 9.46 -13.55 -10.24
CA ILE A 85 10.27 -12.80 -11.21
C ILE A 85 11.01 -13.80 -12.09
N SER A 86 10.81 -13.67 -13.39
CA SER A 86 11.55 -14.41 -14.42
C SER A 86 12.43 -13.44 -15.22
N THR A 87 13.70 -13.77 -15.37
CA THR A 87 14.65 -12.93 -16.12
C THR A 87 14.30 -13.00 -17.60
N SER A 88 14.17 -11.84 -18.25
CA SER A 88 14.05 -11.73 -19.71
C SER A 88 15.43 -12.09 -20.31
N GLY A 89 15.49 -13.02 -21.27
CA GLY A 89 16.73 -13.74 -21.62
C GLY A 89 18.00 -12.94 -21.96
N ASN A 90 19.14 -13.66 -21.92
CA ASN A 90 20.51 -13.31 -22.35
C ASN A 90 21.23 -12.12 -21.67
N SER A 91 20.75 -11.58 -20.57
CA SER A 91 21.56 -10.64 -19.77
C SER A 91 22.23 -11.36 -18.59
N ASP A 92 23.55 -11.55 -18.65
CA ASP A 92 24.43 -11.96 -17.51
C ASP A 92 24.50 -10.89 -16.39
N GLU A 93 23.61 -9.91 -16.46
CA GLU A 93 23.51 -8.77 -15.59
C GLU A 93 22.95 -9.19 -14.22
N LYS A 94 23.84 -9.40 -13.25
CA LYS A 94 23.47 -9.62 -11.86
C LYS A 94 22.73 -8.38 -11.33
N GLY A 95 21.51 -8.60 -10.86
CA GLY A 95 20.73 -7.63 -10.08
C GLY A 95 21.04 -7.74 -8.59
N ASP A 96 20.43 -6.85 -7.82
CA ASP A 96 20.41 -6.98 -6.36
C ASP A 96 19.54 -8.19 -5.96
N PRO A 97 19.83 -8.85 -4.82
CA PRO A 97 18.97 -9.92 -4.33
C PRO A 97 17.58 -9.37 -3.99
N ILE A 98 16.54 -10.10 -4.39
CA ILE A 98 15.16 -9.74 -4.09
C ILE A 98 14.92 -9.94 -2.58
N PRO A 99 14.45 -8.92 -1.84
CA PRO A 99 14.35 -8.99 -0.38
C PRO A 99 13.27 -9.97 0.11
N CYS A 100 12.15 -10.04 -0.60
CA CYS A 100 11.06 -10.96 -0.33
C CYS A 100 10.19 -11.18 -1.58
N THR A 101 9.41 -12.26 -1.59
CA THR A 101 8.51 -12.62 -2.70
C THR A 101 7.04 -12.42 -2.34
N ILE A 102 6.75 -11.90 -1.16
CA ILE A 102 5.39 -11.68 -0.67
C ILE A 102 5.28 -10.26 -0.16
N PHE A 103 4.19 -9.59 -0.49
CA PHE A 103 3.86 -8.29 0.06
C PHE A 103 2.46 -8.29 0.66
N ASN A 104 2.31 -7.51 1.73
CA ASN A 104 1.06 -7.37 2.47
C ASN A 104 0.45 -5.99 2.25
N ASN A 105 1.26 -4.97 1.95
CA ASN A 105 0.77 -3.60 1.78
C ASN A 105 0.81 -3.20 0.31
N TYR A 106 2.01 -3.16 -0.28
CA TYR A 106 2.17 -2.67 -1.65
C TYR A 106 3.54 -3.03 -2.26
N PHE A 107 3.52 -3.18 -3.59
CA PHE A 107 4.69 -3.30 -4.45
C PHE A 107 4.77 -2.09 -5.38
N SER A 108 5.96 -1.62 -5.74
CA SER A 108 6.09 -0.55 -6.72
C SER A 108 7.36 -0.61 -7.56
N ILE A 109 7.29 -0.01 -8.75
CA ILE A 109 8.36 0.12 -9.73
C ILE A 109 8.54 1.59 -10.07
N GLY A 110 9.79 2.05 -10.19
CA GLY A 110 10.11 3.38 -10.69
C GLY A 110 10.24 4.44 -9.58
N VAL A 111 9.58 5.58 -9.75
CA VAL A 111 9.85 6.77 -8.93
C VAL A 111 9.61 6.56 -7.43
N ASP A 112 8.62 5.76 -7.06
CA ASP A 112 8.34 5.42 -5.66
C ASP A 112 9.48 4.58 -5.05
N ALA A 113 9.86 3.49 -5.72
CA ALA A 113 10.98 2.66 -5.33
C ALA A 113 12.31 3.44 -5.29
N SER A 114 12.51 4.40 -6.20
CA SER A 114 13.69 5.28 -6.17
C SER A 114 13.77 6.10 -4.89
N ILE A 115 12.63 6.57 -4.39
CA ILE A 115 12.56 7.29 -3.10
C ILE A 115 12.87 6.32 -1.96
N ALA A 116 12.37 5.09 -2.01
CA ALA A 116 12.67 4.05 -1.03
C ALA A 116 14.17 3.71 -1.00
N ILE A 117 14.83 3.49 -2.15
CA ILE A 117 16.28 3.28 -2.26
C ILE A 117 17.04 4.44 -1.62
N LYS A 118 16.67 5.68 -1.96
CA LYS A 118 17.33 6.87 -1.40
C LYS A 118 17.22 6.90 0.12
N PHE A 119 16.04 6.60 0.65
CA PHE A 119 15.82 6.53 2.09
C PHE A 119 16.62 5.41 2.77
N HIS A 120 16.72 4.25 2.12
CA HIS A 120 17.53 3.12 2.58
C HIS A 120 19.02 3.49 2.65
N LEU A 121 19.59 4.03 1.57
CA LEU A 121 21.00 4.45 1.50
C LEU A 121 21.33 5.56 2.51
N GLU A 122 20.41 6.51 2.73
CA GLU A 122 20.60 7.55 3.74
C GLU A 122 20.56 6.97 5.16
N ARG A 123 19.73 5.95 5.41
CA ARG A 123 19.68 5.23 6.68
C ARG A 123 20.97 4.48 6.97
N GLU A 124 21.57 3.87 5.97
CA GLU A 124 22.86 3.16 6.11
C GLU A 124 24.02 4.12 6.34
N LYS A 125 24.04 5.26 5.64
CA LYS A 125 25.08 6.28 5.80
C LYS A 125 25.00 7.04 7.12
N HIS A 126 23.78 7.28 7.61
CA HIS A 126 23.51 8.14 8.76
C HIS A 126 22.52 7.53 9.75
N PRO A 127 22.83 6.37 10.36
CA PRO A 127 21.91 5.68 11.27
C PRO A 127 21.43 6.57 12.43
N GLU A 128 22.26 7.50 12.90
CA GLU A 128 21.96 8.47 13.96
C GLU A 128 20.76 9.38 13.64
N LYS A 129 20.48 9.63 12.35
CA LYS A 129 19.31 10.41 11.89
C LYS A 129 18.01 9.61 11.94
N PHE A 130 18.07 8.29 12.14
CA PHE A 130 16.92 7.39 12.12
C PHE A 130 16.58 6.81 13.50
N ASN A 131 17.33 7.17 14.53
CA ASN A 131 17.17 6.69 15.91
C ASN A 131 15.93 7.22 16.65
N SER A 132 15.14 8.11 16.05
CA SER A 132 13.85 8.51 16.61
C SER A 132 12.78 8.61 15.54
N ARG A 133 11.54 8.29 15.92
CA ARG A 133 10.37 8.36 15.04
C ARG A 133 10.22 9.73 14.38
N MET A 134 10.46 10.81 15.14
CA MET A 134 10.37 12.18 14.63
C MET A 134 11.51 12.54 13.66
N LYS A 135 12.75 12.10 13.95
CA LYS A 135 13.89 12.32 13.05
C LYS A 135 13.76 11.52 11.75
N LYS A 136 13.20 10.31 11.81
CA LYS A 136 12.91 9.46 10.65
C LYS A 136 11.85 10.07 9.72
N ILE A 137 10.77 10.64 10.27
CA ILE A 137 9.77 11.40 9.48
C ILE A 137 10.40 12.64 8.83
N ARG A 138 11.25 13.36 9.56
CA ARG A 138 11.93 14.57 9.08
C ARG A 138 12.95 14.28 7.97
N CYS A 139 13.72 13.19 8.07
CA CYS A 139 14.69 12.81 7.04
C CYS A 139 14.01 12.37 5.73
N GLY A 140 12.80 11.80 5.80
CA GLY A 140 11.97 11.49 4.62
C GLY A 140 11.30 12.70 3.96
N THR A 141 11.55 13.92 4.44
CA THR A 141 10.94 15.16 3.93
C THR A 141 12.06 16.18 3.67
N LEU A 142 12.58 16.17 2.44
CA LEU A 142 13.51 17.18 1.90
C LEU A 142 14.95 17.19 2.48
N ASN A 143 15.93 17.34 1.58
CA ASN A 143 17.36 17.66 1.81
C ASN A 143 18.41 16.53 1.75
N SER A 144 18.45 15.73 0.67
CA SER A 144 19.74 15.15 0.23
C SER A 144 19.99 15.48 -1.24
N GLN A 145 21.08 16.22 -1.49
CA GLN A 145 21.65 16.49 -2.81
C GLN A 145 22.20 15.17 -3.42
N HIS A 146 21.64 14.78 -4.57
CA HIS A 146 22.14 13.77 -5.55
C HIS A 146 22.16 12.27 -5.14
N PRO A 147 22.10 11.31 -6.11
CA PRO A 147 22.33 11.41 -7.55
C PRO A 147 21.05 11.56 -8.38
N ARG A 148 21.09 12.49 -9.35
CA ARG A 148 20.09 12.67 -10.42
C ARG A 148 19.85 11.41 -11.27
N HIS A 149 20.67 10.37 -11.13
CA HIS A 149 20.65 9.15 -11.95
C HIS A 149 19.45 8.22 -11.68
N PHE A 150 19.02 8.02 -10.43
CA PHE A 150 17.90 7.10 -10.13
C PHE A 150 16.55 7.61 -10.63
N PHE A 151 16.34 8.94 -10.58
CA PHE A 151 15.14 9.54 -11.14
C PHE A 151 15.18 9.61 -12.67
N ALA A 152 16.38 9.61 -13.27
CA ALA A 152 16.54 9.63 -14.72
C ALA A 152 16.13 8.30 -15.37
N THR A 153 16.41 7.16 -14.74
CA THR A 153 16.01 5.84 -15.26
C THR A 153 14.49 5.66 -15.27
N CYS A 154 13.79 6.33 -14.34
CA CYS A 154 12.33 6.29 -14.23
C CYS A 154 11.61 7.19 -15.25
N LYS A 155 12.32 8.05 -16.00
CA LYS A 155 11.69 8.87 -17.03
C LYS A 155 11.06 8.00 -18.10
N ASN A 156 9.87 8.39 -18.53
CA ASN A 156 9.07 7.69 -19.54
C ASN A 156 8.91 6.19 -19.28
N LEU A 157 8.73 5.79 -18.02
CA LEU A 157 8.59 4.38 -17.63
C LEU A 157 7.52 3.64 -18.45
N HIS A 158 6.43 4.32 -18.82
CA HIS A 158 5.36 3.80 -19.68
C HIS A 158 5.80 3.29 -21.07
N GLU A 159 6.95 3.70 -21.60
CA GLU A 159 7.49 3.21 -22.89
C GLU A 159 8.24 1.86 -22.71
N ASP A 160 8.80 1.66 -21.52
CA ASP A 160 9.71 0.56 -21.17
C ASP A 160 9.04 -0.55 -20.34
N VAL A 161 7.74 -0.42 -20.08
CA VAL A 161 6.97 -1.34 -19.26
C VAL A 161 5.67 -1.71 -19.97
N ASP A 162 5.44 -3.01 -20.12
CA ASP A 162 4.16 -3.54 -20.58
C ASP A 162 3.44 -4.14 -19.36
N ILE A 163 2.18 -3.75 -19.14
CA ILE A 163 1.36 -4.25 -18.02
C ILE A 163 0.16 -4.99 -18.58
N MET A 164 -0.14 -6.13 -17.98
CA MET A 164 -1.33 -6.93 -18.25
C MET A 164 -2.06 -7.21 -16.94
N CYS A 165 -3.36 -6.95 -16.91
CA CYS A 165 -4.24 -7.17 -15.76
C CYS A 165 -5.32 -8.16 -16.19
N ASP A 166 -5.43 -9.29 -15.48
CA ASP A 166 -6.39 -10.36 -15.81
C ASP A 166 -6.39 -10.77 -17.29
N GLY A 167 -5.19 -10.90 -17.86
CA GLY A 167 -4.98 -11.30 -19.27
C GLY A 167 -5.15 -10.17 -20.29
N VAL A 168 -5.53 -8.96 -19.87
CA VAL A 168 -5.77 -7.82 -20.76
C VAL A 168 -4.66 -6.78 -20.60
N SER A 169 -4.04 -6.40 -21.72
CA SER A 169 -2.96 -5.41 -21.72
C SER A 169 -3.49 -3.99 -21.48
N LEU A 170 -2.79 -3.22 -20.64
CA LEU A 170 -3.09 -1.81 -20.40
C LEU A 170 -2.43 -0.94 -21.48
N ASP A 171 -3.20 -0.04 -22.07
CA ASP A 171 -2.67 0.98 -22.98
C ASP A 171 -2.01 2.12 -22.20
N LEU A 172 -0.70 1.99 -21.97
CA LEU A 172 0.11 3.02 -21.31
C LEU A 172 0.67 4.04 -22.31
N ALA A 173 0.78 3.69 -23.59
CA ALA A 173 1.45 4.49 -24.62
C ALA A 173 0.63 5.72 -25.02
N ASN A 174 -0.70 5.60 -25.06
CA ASN A 174 -1.58 6.72 -25.40
C ASN A 174 -2.01 7.56 -24.18
N GLY A 175 -1.54 7.20 -22.98
CA GLY A 175 -1.85 7.91 -21.74
C GLY A 175 -0.80 8.98 -21.37
N PRO A 176 -1.07 9.79 -20.33
CA PRO A 176 -0.05 10.67 -19.75
C PRO A 176 1.20 9.89 -19.33
N SER A 177 2.38 10.49 -19.50
CA SER A 177 3.65 9.88 -19.11
C SER A 177 3.65 9.48 -17.64
N LEU A 178 4.04 8.22 -17.39
CA LEU A 178 4.25 7.69 -16.05
C LEU A 178 5.75 7.53 -15.78
N GLN A 179 6.13 7.75 -14.52
CA GLN A 179 7.46 7.49 -13.98
C GLN A 179 7.44 6.43 -12.87
N GLY A 180 6.27 5.93 -12.50
CA GLY A 180 6.15 4.84 -11.55
C GLY A 180 4.82 4.11 -11.66
N ILE A 181 4.83 2.87 -11.17
CA ILE A 181 3.65 2.01 -11.01
C ILE A 181 3.64 1.55 -9.56
N ALA A 182 2.48 1.65 -8.92
CA ALA A 182 2.23 1.11 -7.60
C ALA A 182 1.11 0.08 -7.68
N VAL A 183 1.31 -1.07 -7.04
CA VAL A 183 0.34 -2.15 -6.92
C VAL A 183 0.00 -2.25 -5.43
N LEU A 184 -1.23 -1.91 -5.07
CA LEU A 184 -1.64 -1.73 -3.68
C LEU A 184 -2.62 -2.81 -3.25
N ASN A 185 -2.35 -3.44 -2.12
CA ASN A 185 -3.29 -4.32 -1.43
C ASN A 185 -4.13 -3.58 -0.37
N ILE A 186 -3.59 -2.46 0.16
CA ILE A 186 -4.27 -1.69 1.21
C ILE A 186 -4.50 -0.21 0.82
N PRO A 187 -5.58 0.43 1.31
CA PRO A 187 -5.89 1.84 1.11
C PRO A 187 -5.05 2.80 1.99
N SER A 188 -3.81 2.44 2.30
CA SER A 188 -2.88 3.27 3.08
C SER A 188 -1.45 3.09 2.57
N ILE A 189 -0.80 4.19 2.21
CA ILE A 189 0.61 4.25 1.83
C ILE A 189 1.22 5.57 2.30
N TYR A 190 2.54 5.62 2.48
CA TYR A 190 3.27 6.81 2.93
C TYR A 190 2.85 7.33 4.32
N GLY A 191 2.36 6.46 5.19
CA GLY A 191 1.89 6.83 6.53
C GLY A 191 0.46 7.36 6.57
N GLY A 192 -0.41 6.88 5.68
CA GLY A 192 -1.85 7.16 5.70
C GLY A 192 -2.43 7.86 4.46
N SER A 193 -1.65 8.10 3.41
CA SER A 193 -2.17 8.60 2.14
C SER A 193 -2.96 7.50 1.42
N ASN A 194 -4.05 7.86 0.77
CA ASN A 194 -4.83 6.94 -0.06
C ASN A 194 -4.56 7.23 -1.55
N LEU A 195 -3.68 6.43 -2.17
CA LEU A 195 -3.34 6.60 -3.58
C LEU A 195 -4.46 6.17 -4.54
N TRP A 196 -5.34 5.26 -4.14
CA TRP A 196 -6.52 4.91 -4.94
C TRP A 196 -7.53 6.07 -4.92
N GLY A 197 -7.67 6.74 -3.78
CA GLY A 197 -8.58 7.86 -3.56
C GLY A 197 -9.99 7.43 -3.13
N ASP A 198 -10.82 8.39 -2.72
CA ASP A 198 -12.22 8.11 -2.33
C ASP A 198 -13.10 7.84 -3.58
N SER A 199 -13.83 6.73 -3.58
CA SER A 199 -14.82 6.43 -4.60
C SER A 199 -16.00 7.43 -4.54
N ALA A 200 -16.57 7.76 -5.70
CA ALA A 200 -17.53 8.85 -5.87
C ALA A 200 -18.84 8.74 -5.03
N GLN A 201 -19.09 7.62 -4.34
CA GLN A 201 -20.28 7.44 -3.51
C GLN A 201 -20.34 8.39 -2.30
N LYS A 202 -19.21 8.89 -1.76
CA LYS A 202 -19.24 9.91 -0.69
C LYS A 202 -19.62 11.32 -1.19
N LYS A 203 -19.61 11.58 -2.51
CA LYS A 203 -19.98 12.89 -3.09
C LYS A 203 -21.43 12.97 -3.59
N LYS A 204 -22.19 11.86 -3.58
CA LYS A 204 -23.58 11.80 -4.07
C LYS A 204 -24.65 12.24 -3.05
N THR A 205 -24.39 13.29 -2.26
CA THR A 205 -25.47 14.09 -1.65
C THR A 205 -25.86 15.31 -2.48
N LYS A 206 -25.23 15.58 -3.64
CA LYS A 206 -25.73 16.60 -4.59
C LYS A 206 -25.55 16.17 -6.05
N SER A 207 -26.66 16.28 -6.79
CA SER A 207 -26.87 16.02 -8.23
C SER A 207 -27.14 14.56 -8.64
N LYS A 208 -28.44 14.24 -8.71
CA LYS A 208 -28.98 13.26 -9.65
C LYS A 208 -29.06 13.91 -11.03
N ARG A 209 -28.43 13.33 -12.05
CA ARG A 209 -28.98 13.32 -13.41
C ARG A 209 -28.50 12.08 -14.15
N LYS A 210 -29.49 11.38 -14.72
CA LYS A 210 -29.44 10.15 -15.52
C LYS A 210 -28.65 10.34 -16.81
N LYS A 211 -27.98 9.29 -17.30
CA LYS A 211 -27.93 8.98 -18.74
C LYS A 211 -27.69 7.47 -18.96
N ASP A 212 -28.42 6.94 -19.93
CA ASP A 212 -28.54 5.52 -20.30
C ASP A 212 -27.38 5.00 -21.16
N ARG A 213 -27.13 3.68 -21.03
CA ARG A 213 -26.69 2.62 -21.99
C ARG A 213 -25.54 2.87 -22.99
N ASP A 214 -24.54 1.97 -23.02
CA ASP A 214 -24.45 0.87 -24.00
C ASP A 214 -23.22 -0.04 -23.77
N ASN A 215 -23.40 -1.34 -24.02
CA ASN A 215 -22.39 -2.40 -23.92
C ASN A 215 -21.40 -2.33 -25.09
N SER A 216 -20.10 -2.22 -24.80
CA SER A 216 -19.04 -2.65 -25.72
C SER A 216 -17.90 -3.29 -24.93
N SER A 217 -17.50 -4.46 -25.41
CA SER A 217 -16.49 -5.35 -24.85
C SER A 217 -15.12 -5.02 -25.43
N SER A 218 -14.49 -3.96 -24.96
CA SER A 218 -13.06 -3.68 -25.15
C SER A 218 -12.76 -2.35 -24.48
N SER A 219 -11.70 -2.30 -23.66
CA SER A 219 -11.30 -1.20 -22.77
C SER A 219 -11.94 -1.27 -21.38
N PHE A 220 -11.12 -1.51 -20.34
CA PHE A 220 -11.50 -1.20 -18.96
C PHE A 220 -11.78 0.31 -18.89
N ASN A 221 -13.03 0.70 -19.06
CA ASN A 221 -13.41 2.10 -19.16
C ASN A 221 -13.08 2.82 -17.85
N SER A 222 -12.47 3.99 -17.95
CA SER A 222 -12.18 4.92 -16.83
C SER A 222 -13.40 5.23 -15.95
N VAL A 223 -14.61 5.03 -16.49
CA VAL A 223 -15.89 5.16 -15.78
C VAL A 223 -16.07 4.09 -14.70
N ASP A 224 -15.62 2.85 -14.93
CA ASP A 224 -15.77 1.73 -13.99
C ASP A 224 -14.84 1.87 -12.79
N LEU A 225 -13.57 2.23 -13.06
CA LEU A 225 -12.58 2.47 -12.01
C LEU A 225 -12.94 3.65 -11.09
N SER A 226 -13.82 4.57 -11.50
CA SER A 226 -14.28 5.68 -10.66
C SER A 226 -15.23 5.24 -9.53
N SER A 227 -15.95 4.15 -9.75
CA SER A 227 -16.83 3.51 -8.76
C SER A 227 -16.14 2.41 -7.97
N ALA A 228 -15.07 1.82 -8.49
CA ALA A 228 -14.30 0.77 -7.83
C ALA A 228 -13.90 1.20 -6.41
N ILE A 229 -14.18 0.32 -5.44
CA ILE A 229 -13.86 0.48 -4.03
C ILE A 229 -12.73 -0.50 -3.74
N GLN A 230 -11.65 0.02 -3.15
CA GLN A 230 -10.56 -0.82 -2.66
C GLN A 230 -10.99 -1.48 -1.35
N ASP A 231 -10.89 -2.81 -1.30
CA ASP A 231 -11.09 -3.63 -0.12
C ASP A 231 -9.89 -4.56 0.04
N ILE A 232 -9.45 -4.79 1.28
CA ILE A 232 -8.21 -5.53 1.53
C ILE A 232 -8.41 -7.05 1.45
N GLY A 233 -9.64 -7.53 1.33
CA GLY A 233 -10.00 -8.94 1.40
C GLY A 233 -10.90 -9.42 0.24
N ASP A 234 -11.05 -8.62 -0.82
CA ASP A 234 -11.89 -8.91 -1.98
C ASP A 234 -11.19 -9.73 -3.08
N ARG A 235 -9.92 -10.09 -2.86
CA ARG A 235 -9.04 -10.81 -3.80
C ARG A 235 -8.69 -10.02 -5.05
N LEU A 236 -8.86 -8.71 -5.01
CA LEU A 236 -8.45 -7.79 -6.05
C LEU A 236 -7.28 -6.94 -5.56
N ILE A 237 -6.57 -6.36 -6.52
CA ILE A 237 -5.45 -5.46 -6.27
C ILE A 237 -5.52 -4.24 -7.15
N GLU A 238 -5.13 -3.09 -6.60
CA GLU A 238 -5.19 -1.81 -7.28
C GLU A 238 -3.88 -1.50 -7.98
N VAL A 239 -3.93 -1.31 -9.30
CA VAL A 239 -2.80 -0.86 -10.11
C VAL A 239 -2.91 0.64 -10.36
N ILE A 240 -1.87 1.38 -9.98
CA ILE A 240 -1.85 2.85 -9.94
C ILE A 240 -0.63 3.39 -10.68
N GLY A 241 -0.87 4.38 -11.54
CA GLY A 241 0.17 5.15 -12.22
C GLY A 241 0.61 6.38 -11.43
N LEU A 242 1.92 6.59 -11.35
CA LEU A 242 2.57 7.74 -10.73
C LEU A 242 3.27 8.60 -11.79
N GLU A 243 2.91 9.88 -11.87
CA GLU A 243 3.46 10.80 -12.87
C GLU A 243 4.94 11.16 -12.66
N ASN A 244 5.34 11.54 -11.44
CA ASN A 244 6.70 11.98 -11.13
C ASN A 244 6.93 12.06 -9.60
N CYS A 245 8.15 12.40 -9.19
CA CYS A 245 8.51 12.49 -7.77
C CYS A 245 7.79 13.63 -7.03
N MET A 246 7.51 14.75 -7.72
CA MET A 246 6.77 15.87 -7.14
C MET A 246 5.32 15.46 -6.84
N HIS A 247 4.70 14.69 -7.73
CA HIS A 247 3.38 14.12 -7.52
C HIS A 247 3.34 13.22 -6.28
N VAL A 248 4.32 12.30 -6.12
CA VAL A 248 4.44 11.47 -4.91
C VAL A 248 4.60 12.34 -3.66
N GLY A 249 5.44 13.38 -3.71
CA GLY A 249 5.62 14.33 -2.62
C GLY A 249 4.34 15.11 -2.26
N GLN A 250 3.57 15.54 -3.25
CA GLN A 250 2.29 16.22 -3.06
C GLN A 250 1.23 15.30 -2.44
N VAL A 251 1.17 14.03 -2.84
CA VAL A 251 0.26 13.05 -2.22
C VAL A 251 0.62 12.83 -0.75
N LYS A 252 1.91 12.64 -0.44
CA LYS A 252 2.39 12.49 0.93
C LYS A 252 2.11 13.73 1.79
N ALA A 253 2.20 14.92 1.21
CA ALA A 253 1.87 16.17 1.88
C ALA A 253 0.36 16.48 1.96
N GLY A 254 -0.50 15.63 1.37
CA GLY A 254 -1.95 15.86 1.30
C GLY A 254 -2.39 16.98 0.35
N LEU A 255 -1.49 17.45 -0.52
CA LEU A 255 -1.75 18.50 -1.52
C LEU A 255 -2.40 17.95 -2.80
N ARG A 256 -2.29 16.65 -3.04
CA ARG A 256 -2.92 15.95 -4.17
C ARG A 256 -3.62 14.69 -3.67
N ALA A 257 -4.80 14.43 -4.23
CA ALA A 257 -5.73 13.48 -3.64
C ALA A 257 -5.40 12.00 -3.89
N SER A 258 -4.84 11.64 -5.05
CA SER A 258 -4.65 10.24 -5.47
C SER A 258 -3.73 10.14 -6.68
N GLY A 259 -3.29 8.92 -6.99
CA GLY A 259 -2.62 8.57 -8.25
C GLY A 259 -3.61 8.26 -9.37
N ARG A 260 -3.10 7.93 -10.56
CA ARG A 260 -3.93 7.54 -11.70
C ARG A 260 -4.37 6.09 -11.55
N ARG A 261 -5.66 5.82 -11.35
CA ARG A 261 -6.19 4.44 -11.34
C ARG A 261 -6.01 3.81 -12.72
N LEU A 262 -5.30 2.68 -12.79
CA LEU A 262 -5.04 1.96 -14.05
C LEU A 262 -5.89 0.70 -14.17
N ALA A 263 -6.02 -0.06 -13.09
CA ALA A 263 -6.84 -1.27 -13.05
C ALA A 263 -7.16 -1.68 -11.60
N GLN A 264 -8.22 -2.45 -11.42
CA GLN A 264 -8.47 -3.28 -10.25
C GLN A 264 -8.67 -4.71 -10.77
N CYS A 265 -7.85 -5.66 -10.32
CA CYS A 265 -7.73 -6.97 -10.96
C CYS A 265 -7.27 -8.06 -9.99
N SER A 266 -7.40 -9.33 -10.38
CA SER A 266 -6.97 -10.49 -9.58
C SER A 266 -5.56 -10.99 -9.88
N SER A 267 -4.97 -10.54 -10.99
CA SER A 267 -3.63 -10.91 -11.43
C SER A 267 -2.98 -9.78 -12.23
N VAL A 268 -1.67 -9.60 -12.05
CA VAL A 268 -0.89 -8.59 -12.77
C VAL A 268 0.37 -9.23 -13.34
N VAL A 269 0.65 -8.97 -14.61
CA VAL A 269 1.94 -9.30 -15.25
C VAL A 269 2.59 -8.00 -15.68
N VAL A 270 3.82 -7.76 -15.24
CA VAL A 270 4.60 -6.59 -15.61
C VAL A 270 5.88 -7.04 -16.30
N ARG A 271 6.06 -6.63 -17.56
CA ARG A 271 7.30 -6.87 -18.31
C ARG A 271 8.10 -5.59 -18.41
N THR A 272 9.35 -5.61 -17.95
CA THR A 272 10.27 -4.47 -18.03
C THR A 272 11.33 -4.70 -19.11
N LYS A 273 11.60 -3.67 -19.91
CA LYS A 273 12.59 -3.69 -21.01
C LYS A 273 13.99 -3.24 -20.56
N LYS A 274 14.06 -2.53 -19.42
CA LYS A 274 15.31 -2.00 -18.85
C LYS A 274 15.34 -2.18 -17.33
N ARG A 275 16.47 -1.82 -16.72
CA ARG A 275 16.64 -1.81 -15.26
C ARG A 275 15.71 -0.79 -14.61
N PHE A 276 15.03 -1.20 -13.56
CA PHE A 276 14.22 -0.31 -12.73
C PHE A 276 14.46 -0.53 -11.24
N PRO A 277 14.38 0.54 -10.43
CA PRO A 277 14.23 0.40 -9.00
C PRO A 277 12.86 -0.18 -8.68
N MET A 278 12.83 -1.11 -7.73
CA MET A 278 11.62 -1.76 -7.23
C MET A 278 11.63 -1.77 -5.70
N GLN A 279 10.46 -1.89 -5.09
CA GLN A 279 10.35 -2.10 -3.65
C GLN A 279 9.13 -2.94 -3.29
N ILE A 280 9.21 -3.63 -2.17
CA ILE A 280 8.11 -4.38 -1.54
C ILE A 280 8.02 -3.93 -0.09
N ASP A 281 6.85 -3.47 0.35
CA ASP A 281 6.55 -3.13 1.74
C ASP A 281 7.63 -2.23 2.42
N GLY A 282 8.32 -1.40 1.64
CA GLY A 282 9.38 -0.50 2.08
C GLY A 282 10.82 -1.02 1.92
N GLU A 283 11.02 -2.26 1.47
CA GLU A 283 12.34 -2.85 1.20
C GLU A 283 12.69 -2.75 -0.30
N PRO A 284 13.67 -1.92 -0.68
CA PRO A 284 13.94 -1.62 -2.09
C PRO A 284 15.14 -2.37 -2.67
N TRP A 285 15.17 -2.53 -4.00
CA TRP A 285 16.30 -3.11 -4.74
C TRP A 285 16.34 -2.62 -6.21
N ILE A 286 17.45 -2.85 -6.93
CA ILE A 286 17.55 -2.63 -8.38
C ILE A 286 17.34 -3.95 -9.14
N GLN A 287 16.34 -3.96 -10.01
CA GLN A 287 15.96 -5.14 -10.79
C GLN A 287 16.36 -4.98 -12.27
N PRO A 288 17.12 -5.94 -12.85
CA PRO A 288 17.31 -6.07 -14.30
C PRO A 288 16.01 -6.27 -15.09
N PRO A 289 16.04 -6.16 -16.44
CA PRO A 289 14.89 -6.50 -17.27
C PRO A 289 14.30 -7.86 -16.90
N CYS A 290 13.00 -7.90 -16.62
CA CYS A 290 12.33 -9.10 -16.15
C CYS A 290 10.85 -9.10 -16.49
N THR A 291 10.23 -10.27 -16.31
CA THR A 291 8.78 -10.42 -16.26
C THR A 291 8.38 -10.79 -14.84
N ILE A 292 7.48 -9.99 -14.28
CA ILE A 292 7.00 -10.08 -12.90
C ILE A 292 5.56 -10.57 -12.96
N HIS A 293 5.28 -11.66 -12.27
CA HIS A 293 3.93 -12.19 -12.10
C HIS A 293 3.48 -11.93 -10.66
N ILE A 294 2.35 -11.24 -10.53
CA ILE A 294 1.71 -10.93 -9.25
C ILE A 294 0.40 -11.71 -9.19
N SER A 295 0.27 -12.54 -8.16
CA SER A 295 -0.92 -13.37 -7.94
C SER A 295 -1.25 -13.47 -6.45
N GLN A 296 -2.51 -13.80 -6.16
CA GLN A 296 -2.95 -14.02 -4.79
C GLN A 296 -2.18 -15.22 -4.19
N LYS A 297 -1.60 -15.01 -3.01
CA LYS A 297 -0.95 -16.08 -2.23
C LYS A 297 -1.96 -16.80 -1.34
N ASN A 298 -2.53 -16.05 -0.40
CA ASN A 298 -3.52 -16.51 0.58
C ASN A 298 -4.20 -15.31 1.25
N GLN A 299 -5.18 -15.59 2.11
CA GLN A 299 -5.82 -14.61 2.98
C GLN A 299 -5.43 -14.86 4.44
N MET A 300 -5.17 -13.79 5.19
CA MET A 300 -4.91 -13.82 6.62
C MET A 300 -6.04 -13.13 7.38
N PRO A 301 -6.55 -13.73 8.47
CA PRO A 301 -7.51 -13.06 9.33
C PRO A 301 -6.81 -11.97 10.13
N MET A 302 -7.24 -10.72 9.95
CA MET A 302 -6.76 -9.56 10.69
C MET A 302 -7.84 -9.07 11.65
N LEU A 303 -7.46 -8.52 12.79
CA LEU A 303 -8.38 -7.92 13.75
C LEU A 303 -8.51 -6.43 13.47
N MET A 304 -9.67 -6.00 13.00
CA MET A 304 -10.00 -4.60 12.81
C MET A 304 -10.35 -3.95 14.15
N ALA A 305 -9.73 -2.81 14.44
CA ALA A 305 -10.00 -2.09 15.67
C ALA A 305 -11.49 -1.66 15.75
N PRO A 306 -12.09 -1.67 16.95
CA PRO A 306 -13.47 -1.22 17.11
C PRO A 306 -13.61 0.25 16.72
N GLN A 307 -14.62 0.55 15.91
CA GLN A 307 -14.92 1.92 15.53
C GLN A 307 -15.20 2.78 16.78
N PRO A 308 -14.65 3.99 16.89
CA PRO A 308 -14.96 4.87 18.00
C PRO A 308 -16.47 5.14 18.00
N THR A 309 -17.13 4.83 19.12
CA THR A 309 -18.54 5.18 19.32
C THR A 309 -18.69 6.69 19.08
N ARG A 310 -19.47 7.09 18.07
CA ARG A 310 -19.77 8.52 17.82
C ARG A 310 -20.30 9.10 19.14
N LYS A 311 -19.49 9.92 19.82
CA LYS A 311 -19.99 10.73 20.93
C LYS A 311 -21.15 11.55 20.38
N SER A 312 -22.35 11.39 20.95
CA SER A 312 -23.51 12.17 20.55
C SER A 312 -23.11 13.63 20.57
N LYS A 313 -23.29 14.35 19.47
CA LYS A 313 -23.08 15.80 19.45
C LYS A 313 -24.06 16.39 20.46
N PHE A 314 -23.56 16.79 21.63
CA PHE A 314 -24.35 17.59 22.56
C PHE A 314 -24.84 18.84 21.81
N PRO A 315 -26.15 19.15 21.83
CA PRO A 315 -26.64 20.35 21.17
C PRO A 315 -26.11 21.56 21.95
N PHE A 316 -25.22 22.33 21.33
CA PHE A 316 -24.85 23.65 21.82
C PHE A 316 -26.11 24.53 21.78
N PHE A 317 -26.79 24.66 22.91
CA PHE A 317 -27.78 25.71 23.12
C PHE A 317 -27.04 27.06 23.15
N PHE A 318 -27.21 27.83 22.09
CA PHE A 318 -26.81 29.23 22.03
C PHE A 318 -27.59 30.02 23.08
N PHE A 319 -26.93 30.43 24.17
CA PHE A 319 -27.43 31.50 25.03
C PHE A 319 -27.36 32.82 24.25
N LYS A 320 -28.50 33.24 23.69
CA LYS A 320 -28.69 34.56 23.11
C LYS A 320 -28.78 35.57 24.25
N LYS A 321 -27.72 36.36 24.49
CA LYS A 321 -27.79 37.53 25.37
C LYS A 321 -28.87 38.47 24.85
N ARG A 322 -29.90 38.73 25.65
CA ARG A 322 -30.81 39.86 25.45
C ARG A 322 -30.05 41.15 25.82
N LYS A 323 -30.22 42.16 24.98
CA LYS A 323 -29.79 43.55 25.24
C LYS A 323 -30.53 44.11 26.44
#